data_AF-A0A820L5L4-F1
#
_entry.id   AF-A0A820L5L4-F1
#
_cell.length_a   1.000
_cell.length_b   1.000
_cell.length_c   1.000
_cell.angle_alpha   90.00
_cell.angle_beta   90.00
_cell.angle_gamma   90.00
#
_symmetry.space_group_name_H-M   'P 1'
#
loop_
_entity.id
_entity.type
_entity.pdbx_description
1 polymer ?
#
loop_
_entity_poly.entity_id
_entity_poly.type
_entity_poly.pdbx_seq_one_letter_code
_entity_poly.pdbx_strand_id
1 'polypeptide(L)'
;MNLTSMFDRICSSNIVIASQQRNEPDFTNEQKHEILNHLYKTNPANFIYRFGSLLTDDEIKQNFDPNADYVCQILKSNRHKLCANRR
;
A
#
# COMPACT_ATOMS: atom_id res chain seq x y z
N MET A 1 -0.68 -14.77 9.46
CA MET A 1 -0.82 -13.60 8.57
C MET A 1 0.09 -12.50 9.10
N ASN A 2 1.15 -12.13 8.38
CA ASN A 2 2.21 -11.25 8.91
C ASN A 2 2.13 -9.85 8.29
N LEU A 3 1.07 -9.10 8.62
CA LEU A 3 0.82 -7.74 8.12
C LEU A 3 2.00 -6.79 8.39
N THR A 4 2.73 -7.04 9.46
CA THR A 4 3.94 -6.29 9.84
C THR A 4 4.98 -6.31 8.72
N SER A 5 5.25 -7.46 8.10
CA SER A 5 6.23 -7.55 7.01
C SER A 5 5.82 -6.78 5.74
N MET A 6 4.51 -6.76 5.45
CA MET A 6 3.96 -5.99 4.33
C MET A 6 4.08 -4.49 4.58
N PHE A 7 3.71 -4.03 5.78
CA PHE A 7 3.80 -2.61 6.14
C PHE A 7 5.25 -2.14 6.26
N ASP A 8 6.15 -2.96 6.81
CA ASP A 8 7.59 -2.64 6.85
C ASP A 8 8.14 -2.41 5.44
N ARG A 9 7.77 -3.25 4.47
CA ARG A 9 8.19 -3.09 3.07
C ARG A 9 7.70 -1.77 2.47
N ILE A 10 6.47 -1.36 2.79
CA ILE A 10 5.92 -0.06 2.35
C ILE A 10 6.66 1.09 3.04
N CYS A 11 6.90 1.00 4.36
CA CYS A 11 7.61 1.99 5.15
C CYS A 11 9.08 2.19 4.71
N SER A 12 9.74 1.13 4.25
CA SER A 12 11.10 1.18 3.69
C SER A 12 11.14 1.60 2.22
N SER A 13 10.00 1.79 1.57
CA SER A 13 9.94 2.26 0.18
C SER A 13 10.02 3.78 0.07
N ASN A 14 10.35 4.28 -1.12
CA ASN A 14 10.31 5.72 -1.43
C ASN A 14 8.89 6.24 -1.74
N ILE A 15 7.84 5.47 -1.45
CA ILE A 15 6.46 5.90 -1.69
C ILE A 15 6.00 6.76 -0.51
N VAL A 16 5.47 7.94 -0.83
CA VAL A 16 4.84 8.83 0.16
C VAL A 16 3.60 8.15 0.74
N ILE A 17 3.62 7.85 2.04
CA ILE A 17 2.51 7.21 2.77
C ILE A 17 1.43 8.24 3.12
N ALA A 18 1.84 9.39 3.65
CA ALA A 18 0.98 10.52 3.96
C ALA A 18 1.71 11.83 3.61
N SER A 19 0.94 12.86 3.28
CA SER A 19 1.47 14.20 3.02
C SER A 19 1.97 14.80 4.32
N GLN A 20 3.17 15.39 4.31
CA GLN A 20 3.75 16.13 5.41
C GLN A 20 4.04 17.56 4.95
N GLN A 21 3.82 18.53 5.83
CA GLN A 21 4.24 19.90 5.56
C GLN A 21 5.77 20.01 5.66
N ARG A 22 6.36 20.98 4.93
CA ARG A 22 7.83 21.14 4.84
C ARG A 22 8.55 21.26 6.18
N ASN A 23 7.88 21.76 7.21
CA ASN A 23 8.45 22.02 8.54
C ASN A 23 8.01 20.97 9.58
N GLU A 24 7.31 19.92 9.16
CA GLU A 24 6.94 18.83 10.06
C GLU A 24 8.08 17.82 10.18
N PRO A 25 8.26 17.20 11.37
CA PRO A 25 9.17 16.09 11.51
C PRO A 25 8.70 14.90 10.67
N ASP A 26 9.64 14.15 10.10
CA ASP A 26 9.32 12.92 9.36
C ASP A 26 8.55 11.93 10.24
N PHE A 27 7.57 11.24 9.66
CA PHE A 27 6.82 10.22 10.40
C PHE A 27 7.75 9.10 10.88
N THR A 28 7.58 8.68 12.13
CA THR A 28 8.21 7.47 12.66
C THR A 28 7.64 6.23 11.97
N ASN A 29 8.36 5.10 12.03
CA ASN A 29 7.83 3.85 11.48
C ASN A 29 6.52 3.44 12.17
N GLU A 30 6.39 3.64 13.47
CA GLU A 30 5.16 3.38 14.22
C GLU A 30 3.98 4.20 13.66
N GLN A 31 4.17 5.50 13.45
CA GLN A 31 3.15 6.37 12.86
C GLN A 31 2.79 5.96 11.43
N LYS A 32 3.79 5.60 10.61
CA LYS A 32 3.54 5.09 9.26
C LYS A 32 2.71 3.81 9.29
N HIS A 33 3.02 2.88 10.20
CA HIS A 33 2.26 1.64 10.39
C HIS A 33 0.81 1.92 10.80
N GLU A 34 0.57 2.87 11.71
CA GLU A 34 -0.79 3.25 12.10
C GLU A 34 -1.60 3.81 10.92
N ILE A 35 -0.99 4.70 10.12
CA ILE A 35 -1.63 5.28 8.92
C ILE A 35 -1.95 4.18 7.90
N LEU A 36 -1.01 3.27 7.64
CA LEU A 36 -1.20 2.15 6.71
C LEU A 36 -2.29 1.21 7.19
N ASN A 37 -2.29 0.86 8.48
CA ASN A 37 -3.30 0.00 9.09
C ASN A 37 -4.69 0.64 9.04
N HIS A 38 -4.78 1.95 9.30
CA HIS A 38 -6.04 2.68 9.18
C HIS A 38 -6.56 2.63 7.73
N LEU A 39 -5.72 2.99 6.75
CA LEU A 39 -6.11 2.98 5.35
C LEU A 39 -6.49 1.57 4.85
N TYR A 40 -5.73 0.55 5.26
CA TYR A 40 -6.00 -0.85 4.94
C TYR A 40 -7.41 -1.27 5.38
N LYS A 41 -7.84 -0.84 6.58
CA LYS A 41 -9.15 -1.19 7.15
C LYS A 41 -10.28 -0.35 6.60
N THR A 42 -10.08 0.95 6.41
CA THR A 42 -11.17 1.88 6.04
C THR A 42 -11.35 2.00 4.53
N ASN A 43 -10.28 1.86 3.75
CA ASN A 43 -10.33 1.97 2.29
C ASN A 43 -9.31 1.01 1.62
N PRO A 44 -9.58 -0.30 1.63
CA PRO A 44 -8.69 -1.32 1.06
C PRO A 44 -8.45 -1.12 -0.45
N ALA A 45 -9.43 -0.58 -1.18
CA ALA A 45 -9.28 -0.27 -2.60
C ALA A 45 -8.19 0.81 -2.83
N ASN A 46 -8.24 1.91 -2.07
CA ASN A 46 -7.22 2.96 -2.15
C ASN A 46 -5.84 2.45 -1.65
N PHE A 47 -5.84 1.60 -0.62
CA PHE A 47 -4.61 0.95 -0.16
C PHE A 47 -3.95 0.14 -1.29
N ILE A 48 -4.70 -0.73 -1.97
CA ILE A 48 -4.22 -1.53 -3.10
C ILE A 48 -3.79 -0.64 -4.26
N TYR A 49 -4.55 0.40 -4.58
CA TYR A 49 -4.21 1.32 -5.65
C TYR A 49 -2.85 2.00 -5.41
N ARG A 50 -2.59 2.45 -4.17
CA ARG A 50 -1.35 3.18 -3.82
C ARG A 50 -0.15 2.26 -3.61
N PHE A 51 -0.36 1.12 -2.96
CA PHE A 51 0.73 0.29 -2.44
C PHE A 51 0.78 -1.11 -3.06
N GLY A 52 -0.25 -1.54 -3.79
CA GLY A 52 -0.37 -2.89 -4.33
C GLY A 52 0.78 -3.33 -5.24
N SER A 53 1.52 -2.38 -5.83
CA SER A 53 2.74 -2.68 -6.61
C SER A 53 3.91 -3.21 -5.76
N LEU A 54 3.92 -2.94 -4.45
CA LEU A 54 4.93 -3.42 -3.50
C LEU A 54 4.55 -4.76 -2.85
N LEU A 55 3.32 -5.22 -3.06
CA LEU A 55 2.81 -6.47 -2.51
C LEU A 55 3.04 -7.61 -3.50
N THR A 56 3.27 -8.80 -2.96
CA THR A 56 3.26 -10.05 -3.71
C THR A 56 1.82 -10.49 -4.03
N ASP A 57 1.66 -11.32 -5.06
CA ASP A 57 0.36 -11.87 -5.44
C ASP A 57 -0.30 -12.65 -4.29
N ASP A 58 0.51 -13.39 -3.53
CA ASP A 58 0.04 -14.17 -2.39
C ASP A 58 -0.42 -13.26 -1.25
N GLU A 59 0.32 -12.20 -0.95
CA GLU A 59 -0.11 -11.19 0.03
C GLU A 59 -1.45 -10.56 -0.39
N ILE A 60 -1.64 -10.26 -1.68
CA ILE A 60 -2.91 -9.68 -2.16
C ILE A 60 -4.06 -10.69 -2.03
N LYS A 61 -3.87 -11.93 -2.47
CA LYS A 61 -4.92 -12.97 -2.44
C LYS A 61 -5.28 -13.43 -1.03
N GLN A 62 -4.34 -13.38 -0.08
CA GLN A 62 -4.57 -13.77 1.31
C GLN A 62 -5.24 -12.66 2.13
N ASN A 63 -4.91 -11.39 1.86
CA ASN A 63 -5.34 -10.26 2.68
C ASN A 63 -6.57 -9.52 2.15
N PHE A 64 -6.90 -9.68 0.87
CA PHE A 64 -8.03 -9.00 0.22
C PHE A 64 -8.95 -10.00 -0.47
N ASP A 65 -10.21 -9.59 -0.70
CA ASP A 65 -11.18 -10.40 -1.44
C ASP A 65 -10.71 -10.61 -2.89
N PRO A 66 -10.40 -11.85 -3.32
CA PRO A 66 -9.96 -12.13 -4.68
C PRO A 66 -10.97 -11.75 -5.76
N ASN A 67 -12.26 -11.67 -5.42
CA ASN A 67 -13.33 -11.31 -6.35
C ASN A 67 -13.54 -9.80 -6.46
N ALA A 68 -12.89 -9.00 -5.61
CA ALA A 68 -13.03 -7.56 -5.68
C ALA A 68 -12.35 -7.00 -6.94
N ASP A 69 -13.00 -6.03 -7.59
CA ASP A 69 -12.51 -5.45 -8.84
C ASP A 69 -11.10 -4.87 -8.70
N TYR A 70 -10.80 -4.18 -7.61
CA TYR A 70 -9.47 -3.60 -7.36
C TYR A 70 -8.38 -4.67 -7.18
N VAL A 71 -8.72 -5.84 -6.66
CA VAL A 71 -7.80 -6.99 -6.55
C VAL A 71 -7.57 -7.62 -7.92
N CYS A 72 -8.65 -7.84 -8.68
CA CYS A 72 -8.55 -8.32 -10.05
C CYS A 72 -7.70 -7.40 -10.92
N GLN A 73 -7.87 -6.08 -10.78
CA GLN A 73 -7.11 -5.08 -11.53
C GLN A 73 -5.62 -5.13 -11.19
N ILE A 74 -5.22 -5.16 -9.91
CA ILE A 74 -3.81 -5.16 -9.53
C ILE A 74 -3.10 -6.49 -9.87
N LEU A 75 -3.83 -7.61 -9.88
CA LEU A 75 -3.30 -8.93 -10.27
C LEU A 75 -3.14 -9.06 -11.78
N LYS A 76 -4.03 -8.45 -12.58
CA LYS A 76 -3.94 -8.45 -14.05
C LYS A 76 -3.01 -7.35 -14.60
N SER A 77 -2.70 -6.33 -13.79
CA SER A 77 -1.87 -5.20 -14.23
C SER A 77 -0.39 -5.56 -14.25
N ASN A 78 0.34 -5.06 -15.26
CA ASN A 78 1.80 -4.98 -15.21
C ASN A 78 2.19 -3.97 -14.10
N ARG A 79 2.38 -4.45 -12.87
CA ARG A 79 2.60 -3.62 -11.67
C ARG A 79 3.72 -2.58 -11.81
N HIS A 80 4.70 -2.85 -12.67
CA HIS A 80 5.79 -1.93 -13.02
C HIS A 80 5.34 -0.65 -13.75
N LYS A 81 4.17 -0.62 -14.39
CA LYS A 81 3.65 0.56 -15.12
C LYS A 81 2.70 1.43 -14.31
N LEU A 82 2.11 0.93 -13.23
CA LEU A 82 1.19 1.71 -12.38
C LEU A 82 1.92 2.81 -11.59
N CYS A 83 3.23 2.65 -11.34
CA CYS A 83 4.06 3.68 -10.73
C CYS A 83 4.38 4.85 -11.70
N ALA A 84 4.18 4.68 -13.01
CA ALA A 84 4.57 5.64 -14.04
C ALA A 84 3.50 6.70 -14.33
N ASN A 85 2.24 6.47 -13.98
CA ASN A 85 1.14 7.44 -14.12
C ASN A 85 1.04 8.40 -12.93
N ARG A 86 2.17 8.69 -12.27
CA ARG A 86 2.31 9.80 -11.33
C ARG A 86 2.61 11.08 -12.12
N ARG A 87 1.63 11.59 -12.85
CA ARG A 87 1.67 12.93 -13.44
C ARG A 87 0.38 13.66 -13.16
#